data_AF-A0A966AP89-F1
#
_entry.id   AF-A0A966AP89-F1
#
_cell.length_a   1.000
_cell.length_b   1.000
_cell.length_c   1.000
_cell.angle_alpha   90.00
_cell.angle_beta   90.00
_cell.angle_gamma   90.00
#
_symmetry.space_group_name_H-M   'P 1'
#
loop_
_entity.id
_entity.type
_entity.pdbx_description
1 polymer ?
#
loop_
_entity_poly.entity_id
_entity_poly.type
_entity_poly.pdbx_seq_one_letter_code
_entity_poly.pdbx_strand_id
1 'polypeptide(L)'
;MPHPGKSLPFGAARIPDDVFESMRRENLTRWPTGAEVDMDEAADYHRSLPEHKQLGMVMRKAVQEGCCLTQPRGGFGTVEMQKHLMQTLDRDGLADIVPTTTDSYTRNEQWQNAQKGMEESSSAGRSLLNGYPMVNYGVKLSRELIEAIDKPAIVLSGTAMPRLTAEIGLAAGYSGYLGSGIAYVTSYTKDLGIEAGIRNYQYLDRLAAAYQERGVELHRRQPGFLTGTNIPPSIAIVVCVLDALLAAEQGVKNYGLELGQTLHLIQDAAAIRACGELCQ
;
A
#
# COMPACT_ATOMS: atom_id res chain seq x y z
N MET A 1 19.86 -17.33 11.54
CA MET A 1 18.90 -18.07 12.41
C MET A 1 18.11 -17.01 13.18
N PRO A 2 16.77 -16.97 13.13
CA PRO A 2 16.02 -15.94 13.83
C PRO A 2 15.92 -16.25 15.33
N HIS A 3 15.94 -15.20 16.15
CA HIS A 3 15.80 -15.21 17.60
C HIS A 3 14.46 -15.87 18.03
N PRO A 4 14.43 -16.66 19.13
CA PRO A 4 13.18 -17.09 19.75
C PRO A 4 12.63 -15.95 20.64
N GLY A 5 12.32 -14.80 20.04
CA GLY A 5 11.41 -13.85 20.66
C GLY A 5 10.02 -14.48 20.64
N LYS A 6 9.33 -14.58 21.79
CA LYS A 6 7.97 -15.13 21.88
C LYS A 6 7.13 -14.57 20.74
N SER A 7 6.79 -15.40 19.75
CA SER A 7 5.89 -14.98 18.70
C SER A 7 4.59 -14.56 19.39
N LEU A 8 4.10 -13.36 19.07
CA LEU A 8 2.79 -12.94 19.55
C LEU A 8 1.78 -14.03 19.19
N PRO A 9 0.91 -14.47 20.12
CA PRO A 9 -0.15 -15.40 19.81
C PRO A 9 -0.91 -14.94 18.55
N PHE A 10 -1.23 -15.86 17.65
CA PHE A 10 -1.98 -15.49 16.46
C PHE A 10 -3.37 -15.02 16.87
N GLY A 11 -3.77 -13.85 16.41
CA GLY A 11 -5.04 -13.24 16.75
C GLY A 11 -5.14 -11.83 16.19
N ALA A 12 -6.29 -11.19 16.37
CA ALA A 12 -6.54 -9.84 15.86
C ALA A 12 -5.83 -8.75 16.67
N ALA A 13 -5.51 -9.03 17.95
CA ALA A 13 -5.06 -8.06 18.93
C ALA A 13 -3.99 -7.08 18.42
N ARG A 14 -4.15 -5.81 18.77
CA ARG A 14 -3.17 -4.75 18.50
C ARG A 14 -1.77 -5.17 18.92
N ILE A 15 -0.79 -4.95 18.04
CA ILE A 15 0.62 -5.17 18.36
C ILE A 15 1.03 -4.15 19.45
N PRO A 16 1.60 -4.58 20.59
CA PRO A 16 2.14 -3.67 21.61
C PRO A 16 3.24 -2.76 21.06
N ASP A 17 3.34 -1.53 21.57
CA ASP A 17 4.20 -0.50 20.99
C ASP A 17 5.69 -0.86 21.04
N ASP A 18 6.14 -1.41 22.17
CA ASP A 18 7.52 -1.89 22.36
C ASP A 18 7.87 -3.03 21.39
N VAL A 19 6.94 -3.96 21.18
CA VAL A 19 7.08 -5.05 20.22
C VAL A 19 7.11 -4.51 18.79
N PHE A 20 6.20 -3.60 18.45
CA PHE A 20 6.14 -2.99 17.13
C PHE A 20 7.44 -2.23 16.82
N GLU A 21 7.95 -1.42 17.73
CA GLU A 21 9.23 -0.72 17.55
C GLU A 21 10.41 -1.69 17.39
N SER A 22 10.39 -2.85 18.06
CA SER A 22 11.39 -3.89 17.81
C SER A 22 11.28 -4.49 16.41
N MET A 23 10.06 -4.80 15.97
CA MET A 23 9.82 -5.29 14.60
C MET A 23 10.26 -4.27 13.55
N ARG A 24 10.04 -2.98 13.79
CA ARG A 24 10.48 -1.90 12.90
C ARG A 24 11.99 -1.84 12.79
N ARG A 25 12.70 -1.82 13.92
CA ARG A 25 14.18 -1.82 13.93
C ARG A 25 14.74 -2.99 13.12
N GLU A 26 14.23 -4.19 13.32
CA GLU A 26 14.65 -5.36 12.53
C GLU A 26 14.33 -5.17 11.04
N ASN A 27 13.10 -4.76 10.71
CA ASN A 27 12.66 -4.61 9.34
C ASN A 27 13.45 -3.56 8.55
N LEU A 28 13.78 -2.43 9.15
CA LEU A 28 14.54 -1.34 8.52
C LEU A 28 15.99 -1.74 8.19
N THR A 29 16.56 -2.74 8.86
CA THR A 29 17.92 -3.21 8.56
C THR A 29 18.01 -4.17 7.37
N ARG A 30 16.88 -4.57 6.78
CA ARG A 30 16.83 -5.59 5.73
C ARG A 30 17.34 -5.10 4.37
N TRP A 31 17.38 -3.79 4.16
CA TRP A 31 17.96 -3.15 2.98
C TRP A 31 18.58 -1.78 3.34
N PRO A 32 19.66 -1.32 2.69
CA PRO A 32 20.37 -0.09 3.09
C PRO A 32 19.49 1.18 3.16
N THR A 33 18.51 1.32 2.27
CA THR A 33 17.61 2.49 2.24
C THR A 33 16.64 2.54 3.42
N GLY A 34 16.49 1.47 4.20
CA GLY A 34 15.74 1.52 5.45
C GLY A 34 16.37 2.46 6.49
N ALA A 35 17.66 2.78 6.35
CA ALA A 35 18.33 3.81 7.15
C ALA A 35 17.87 5.25 6.82
N GLU A 36 17.15 5.45 5.72
CA GLU A 36 16.57 6.75 5.37
C GLU A 36 15.22 7.02 6.05
N VAL A 37 14.63 6.01 6.70
CA VAL A 37 13.31 6.13 7.31
C VAL A 37 13.43 6.78 8.68
N ASP A 38 12.99 8.03 8.77
CA ASP A 38 12.71 8.74 10.02
C ASP A 38 11.19 9.00 10.09
N MET A 39 10.52 8.41 11.07
CA MET A 39 9.06 8.46 11.17
C MET A 39 8.55 9.80 11.67
N ASP A 40 9.31 10.49 12.53
CA ASP A 40 8.91 11.80 13.04
C ASP A 40 9.08 12.86 11.95
N GLU A 41 10.20 12.82 11.22
CA GLU A 41 10.44 13.66 10.04
C GLU A 41 9.41 13.39 8.94
N ALA A 42 9.13 12.12 8.65
CA ALA A 42 8.11 11.77 7.66
C ALA A 42 6.72 12.30 8.06
N ALA A 43 6.39 12.26 9.36
CA ALA A 43 5.11 12.77 9.84
C ALA A 43 5.05 14.30 9.73
N ASP A 44 6.14 15.02 9.99
CA ASP A 44 6.26 16.47 9.71
C ASP A 44 6.07 16.76 8.23
N TYR A 45 6.70 15.98 7.35
CA TYR A 45 6.55 16.12 5.90
C TYR A 45 5.09 15.92 5.47
N HIS A 46 4.42 14.85 5.92
CA HIS A 46 2.99 14.62 5.64
C HIS A 46 2.11 15.79 6.08
N ARG A 47 2.33 16.33 7.28
CA ARG A 47 1.57 17.49 7.79
C ARG A 47 1.83 18.76 6.98
N SER A 48 3.00 18.88 6.35
CA SER A 48 3.32 20.00 5.47
C SER A 48 2.64 19.93 4.10
N LEU A 49 2.18 18.74 3.68
CA LEU A 49 1.48 18.57 2.41
C LEU A 49 0.08 19.21 2.47
N PRO A 50 -0.35 19.90 1.40
CA PRO A 50 -1.69 20.48 1.36
C PRO A 50 -2.77 19.38 1.37
N GLU A 51 -3.97 19.70 1.87
CA GLU A 51 -5.05 18.72 2.06
C GLU A 51 -5.39 17.93 0.79
N HIS A 52 -5.31 18.56 -0.39
CA HIS A 52 -5.60 17.90 -1.67
C HIS A 52 -4.56 16.86 -2.07
N LYS A 53 -3.40 16.77 -1.39
CA LYS A 53 -2.40 15.70 -1.53
C LYS A 53 -2.51 14.61 -0.45
N GLN A 54 -3.44 14.76 0.49
CA GLN A 54 -3.69 13.80 1.55
C GLN A 54 -4.87 12.91 1.13
N LEU A 55 -4.59 11.64 0.82
CA LEU A 55 -5.58 10.73 0.26
C LEU A 55 -6.82 10.56 1.15
N GLY A 56 -6.64 10.53 2.48
CA GLY A 56 -7.77 10.44 3.41
C GLY A 56 -8.77 11.59 3.26
N MET A 57 -8.29 12.82 3.02
CA MET A 57 -9.14 14.00 2.80
C MET A 57 -9.83 13.96 1.44
N VAL A 58 -9.11 13.57 0.39
CA VAL A 58 -9.67 13.41 -0.96
C VAL A 58 -10.79 12.36 -0.98
N MET A 59 -10.60 11.22 -0.29
CA MET A 59 -11.61 10.18 -0.18
C MET A 59 -12.87 10.67 0.57
N ARG A 60 -12.70 11.39 1.69
CA ARG A 60 -13.85 11.95 2.44
C ARG A 60 -14.65 12.94 1.60
N LYS A 61 -13.96 13.84 0.90
CA LYS A 61 -14.60 14.82 0.01
C LYS A 61 -15.41 14.11 -1.08
N ALA A 62 -14.83 13.09 -1.72
CA ALA A 62 -15.52 12.32 -2.74
C ALA A 62 -16.80 11.64 -2.21
N VAL A 63 -16.74 11.06 -1.00
CA VAL A 63 -17.92 10.48 -0.34
C VAL A 63 -18.98 11.54 -0.05
N GLN A 64 -18.57 12.70 0.50
CA GLN A 64 -19.49 13.79 0.81
C GLN A 64 -20.17 14.36 -0.44
N GLU A 65 -19.44 14.44 -1.56
CA GLU A 65 -19.94 14.98 -2.83
C GLU A 65 -20.62 13.92 -3.71
N GLY A 66 -20.57 12.63 -3.33
CA GLY A 66 -21.08 11.53 -4.16
C GLY A 66 -20.30 11.34 -5.47
N CYS A 67 -19.01 11.69 -5.48
CA CYS A 67 -18.15 11.65 -6.65
C CYS A 67 -17.40 10.31 -6.75
N CYS A 68 -17.28 9.79 -7.96
CA CYS A 68 -16.44 8.61 -8.26
C CYS A 68 -15.04 9.07 -8.67
N LEU A 69 -14.03 8.65 -7.92
CA LEU A 69 -12.63 8.98 -8.22
C LEU A 69 -12.03 8.00 -9.23
N THR A 70 -11.16 8.52 -10.09
CA THR A 70 -10.40 7.75 -11.05
C THR A 70 -8.98 7.48 -10.54
N GLN A 71 -8.57 6.22 -10.64
CA GLN A 71 -7.21 5.81 -10.30
C GLN A 71 -6.71 4.75 -11.29
N PRO A 72 -5.69 5.07 -12.10
CA PRO A 72 -5.04 4.09 -12.98
C PRO A 72 -4.10 3.16 -12.19
N ARG A 73 -3.35 2.31 -12.92
CA ARG A 73 -2.18 1.58 -12.41
C ARG A 73 -0.99 1.84 -13.32
N GLY A 74 0.21 1.96 -12.77
CA GLY A 74 1.41 2.13 -13.57
C GLY A 74 2.68 2.19 -12.73
N GLY A 75 3.80 1.74 -13.31
CA GLY A 75 5.09 1.71 -12.65
C GLY A 75 6.22 1.48 -13.65
N PHE A 76 7.33 2.17 -13.49
CA PHE A 76 8.53 2.04 -14.33
C PHE A 76 9.79 1.81 -13.49
N GLY A 77 10.77 1.15 -14.10
CA GLY A 77 12.01 0.72 -13.43
C GLY A 77 13.00 1.83 -13.11
N THR A 78 12.83 3.05 -13.64
CA THR A 78 13.67 4.21 -13.32
C THR A 78 12.91 5.36 -12.68
N VAL A 79 13.56 6.15 -11.83
CA VAL A 79 12.96 7.35 -11.20
C VAL A 79 12.46 8.33 -12.25
N GLU A 80 13.26 8.61 -13.29
CA GLU A 80 12.85 9.55 -14.35
C GLU A 80 11.62 9.07 -15.12
N MET A 81 11.56 7.79 -15.50
CA MET A 81 10.39 7.23 -16.18
C MET A 81 9.17 7.21 -15.26
N GLN A 82 9.36 6.88 -13.98
CA GLN A 82 8.28 6.88 -12.99
C GLN A 82 7.74 8.30 -12.76
N LYS A 83 8.62 9.29 -12.62
CA LYS A 83 8.28 10.70 -12.47
C LYS A 83 7.50 11.20 -13.67
N HIS A 84 7.97 10.89 -14.89
CA HIS A 84 7.28 11.24 -16.11
C HIS A 84 5.87 10.62 -16.17
N LEU A 85 5.75 9.32 -15.86
CA LEU A 85 4.44 8.66 -15.77
C LEU A 85 3.51 9.38 -14.78
N MET A 86 3.98 9.62 -13.55
CA MET A 86 3.17 10.23 -12.50
C MET A 86 2.69 11.63 -12.89
N GLN A 87 3.56 12.45 -13.50
CA GLN A 87 3.19 13.77 -14.02
C GLN A 87 2.17 13.70 -15.15
N THR A 88 2.33 12.75 -16.07
CA THR A 88 1.36 12.53 -17.16
C THR A 88 0.01 12.12 -16.60
N LEU A 89 -0.04 11.21 -15.63
CA LEU A 89 -1.31 10.77 -15.00
C LEU A 89 -1.99 11.90 -14.23
N ASP A 90 -1.22 12.72 -13.52
CA ASP A 90 -1.70 13.90 -12.78
C ASP A 90 -2.28 14.96 -13.72
N ARG A 91 -1.52 15.37 -14.74
CA ARG A 91 -1.84 16.54 -15.58
C ARG A 91 -2.70 16.22 -16.80
N ASP A 92 -2.29 15.23 -17.58
CA ASP A 92 -2.91 14.92 -18.88
C ASP A 92 -3.95 13.81 -18.77
N GLY A 93 -3.67 12.83 -17.90
CA GLY A 93 -4.54 11.68 -17.61
C GLY A 93 -5.70 12.02 -16.66
N LEU A 94 -5.65 13.19 -16.02
CA LEU A 94 -6.66 13.71 -15.09
C LEU A 94 -7.02 12.72 -13.97
N ALA A 95 -6.03 11.94 -13.51
CA ALA A 95 -6.23 11.02 -12.41
C ALA A 95 -6.56 11.78 -11.11
N ASP A 96 -7.53 11.29 -10.36
CA ASP A 96 -7.83 11.84 -9.03
C ASP A 96 -6.82 11.37 -7.98
N ILE A 97 -6.26 10.18 -8.19
CA ILE A 97 -5.25 9.56 -7.33
C ILE A 97 -4.14 9.00 -8.22
N VAL A 98 -2.88 9.30 -7.92
CA VAL A 98 -1.74 8.86 -8.72
C VAL A 98 -1.14 7.57 -8.12
N PRO A 99 -1.06 6.47 -8.89
CA PRO A 99 -0.52 5.21 -8.40
C PRO A 99 1.01 5.13 -8.53
N THR A 100 1.63 4.37 -7.64
CA THR A 100 2.95 3.75 -7.91
C THR A 100 2.86 2.25 -7.75
N THR A 101 2.86 1.54 -8.88
CA THR A 101 2.90 0.08 -8.91
C THR A 101 4.34 -0.39 -8.72
N THR A 102 4.62 -1.19 -7.68
CA THR A 102 5.98 -1.70 -7.48
C THR A 102 6.30 -2.88 -8.38
N ASP A 103 7.57 -3.11 -8.70
CA ASP A 103 7.96 -4.25 -9.53
C ASP A 103 7.81 -5.61 -8.82
N SER A 104 7.75 -6.70 -9.58
CA SER A 104 7.55 -8.05 -9.05
C SER A 104 8.71 -8.58 -8.19
N TYR A 105 9.94 -8.09 -8.38
CA TYR A 105 11.04 -8.46 -7.48
C TYR A 105 10.87 -7.78 -6.13
N THR A 106 10.54 -6.48 -6.09
CA THR A 106 10.18 -5.79 -4.84
C THR A 106 9.01 -6.47 -4.13
N ARG A 107 7.99 -6.91 -4.87
CA ARG A 107 6.83 -7.65 -4.30
C ARG A 107 7.21 -8.93 -3.57
N ASN A 108 8.30 -9.55 -3.97
CA ASN A 108 8.80 -10.82 -3.41
C ASN A 108 10.08 -10.62 -2.60
N GLU A 109 10.39 -9.38 -2.21
CA GLU A 109 11.59 -9.02 -1.42
C GLU A 109 12.92 -9.47 -2.06
N GLN A 110 12.95 -9.57 -3.40
CA GLN A 110 14.13 -9.92 -4.19
C GLN A 110 14.89 -8.65 -4.62
N TRP A 111 15.27 -7.80 -3.68
CA TRP A 111 15.78 -6.45 -3.97
C TRP A 111 17.10 -6.43 -4.74
N GLN A 112 17.92 -7.48 -4.67
CA GLN A 112 19.10 -7.61 -5.53
C GLN A 112 18.74 -7.80 -7.01
N ASN A 113 17.61 -8.46 -7.32
CA ASN A 113 17.14 -8.60 -8.69
C ASN A 113 16.48 -7.30 -9.18
N ALA A 114 15.76 -6.60 -8.31
CA ALA A 114 15.25 -5.25 -8.58
C ALA A 114 16.40 -4.27 -8.89
N GLN A 115 17.51 -4.36 -8.14
CA GLN A 115 18.72 -3.56 -8.35
C GLN A 115 19.28 -3.74 -9.77
N LYS A 116 19.49 -5.00 -10.18
CA LYS A 116 19.96 -5.33 -11.53
C LYS A 116 19.00 -4.81 -12.60
N GLY A 117 17.69 -5.05 -12.42
CA GLY A 117 16.68 -4.60 -13.38
C GLY A 117 16.61 -3.08 -13.52
N MET A 118 16.86 -2.32 -12.45
CA MET A 118 16.99 -0.86 -12.49
C MET A 118 18.21 -0.42 -13.31
N GLU A 119 19.37 -1.04 -13.08
CA GLU A 119 20.62 -0.73 -13.78
C GLU A 119 20.52 -1.06 -15.28
N GLU A 120 19.93 -2.21 -15.61
CA GLU A 120 19.67 -2.61 -16.99
C GLU A 120 18.62 -1.70 -17.66
N SER A 121 17.57 -1.28 -16.94
CA SER A 121 16.56 -0.34 -17.46
C SER A 121 17.18 1.01 -17.81
N SER A 122 18.07 1.50 -16.95
CA SER A 122 18.81 2.75 -17.16
C SER A 122 19.73 2.64 -18.38
N SER A 123 20.46 1.53 -18.50
CA SER A 123 21.36 1.27 -19.63
C SER A 123 20.64 1.10 -20.97
N ALA A 124 19.45 0.49 -20.95
CA ALA A 124 18.65 0.21 -22.15
C ALA A 124 17.79 1.39 -22.60
N GLY A 125 17.65 2.45 -21.80
CA GLY A 125 16.76 3.59 -22.10
C GLY A 125 15.26 3.23 -22.12
N ARG A 126 14.89 2.08 -21.56
CA ARG A 126 13.50 1.61 -21.41
C ARG A 126 13.36 0.74 -20.16
N SER A 127 12.16 0.68 -19.59
CA SER A 127 11.93 -0.17 -18.41
C SER A 127 11.99 -1.66 -18.75
N LEU A 128 12.79 -2.40 -17.98
CA LEU A 128 12.85 -3.86 -17.97
C LEU A 128 12.16 -4.45 -16.73
N LEU A 129 11.86 -3.60 -15.74
CA LEU A 129 10.97 -3.93 -14.63
C LEU A 129 9.52 -3.64 -15.01
N ASN A 130 8.60 -4.41 -14.42
CA ASN A 130 7.15 -4.24 -14.55
C ASN A 130 6.55 -3.28 -13.49
N GLY A 131 7.39 -2.47 -12.85
CA GLY A 131 7.02 -1.54 -11.81
C GLY A 131 8.21 -0.78 -11.24
N TYR A 132 7.94 0.04 -10.23
CA TYR A 132 8.93 0.87 -9.55
C TYR A 132 9.61 0.11 -8.39
N PRO A 133 10.96 0.00 -8.37
CA PRO A 133 11.70 -0.66 -7.30
C PRO A 133 11.86 0.25 -6.08
N MET A 134 10.73 0.53 -5.41
CA MET A 134 10.59 1.49 -4.32
C MET A 134 11.59 1.27 -3.19
N VAL A 135 11.82 0.00 -2.80
CA VAL A 135 12.77 -0.32 -1.73
C VAL A 135 14.20 0.04 -2.14
N ASN A 136 14.58 -0.21 -3.39
CA ASN A 136 15.92 0.09 -3.90
C ASN A 136 16.17 1.60 -4.01
N TYR A 137 15.15 2.37 -4.40
CA TYR A 137 15.28 3.82 -4.54
C TYR A 137 15.22 4.59 -3.22
N GLY A 138 14.59 4.02 -2.19
CA GLY A 138 14.54 4.61 -0.86
C GLY A 138 13.60 5.80 -0.75
N VAL A 139 13.66 6.47 0.40
CA VAL A 139 12.74 7.54 0.80
C VAL A 139 12.99 8.79 -0.02
N LYS A 140 14.25 9.19 -0.17
CA LYS A 140 14.62 10.48 -0.78
C LYS A 140 14.17 10.59 -2.23
N LEU A 141 14.54 9.60 -3.06
CA LEU A 141 14.16 9.59 -4.48
C LEU A 141 12.66 9.33 -4.67
N SER A 142 12.04 8.54 -3.79
CA SER A 142 10.59 8.35 -3.81
C SER A 142 9.84 9.64 -3.44
N ARG A 143 10.41 10.50 -2.58
CA ARG A 143 9.84 11.79 -2.18
C ARG A 143 9.85 12.78 -3.34
N GLU A 144 10.89 12.79 -4.17
CA GLU A 144 10.92 13.60 -5.39
C GLU A 144 9.75 13.29 -6.34
N LEU A 145 9.24 12.04 -6.33
CA LEU A 145 8.04 11.66 -7.09
C LEU A 145 6.77 12.32 -6.51
N ILE A 146 6.67 12.40 -5.19
CA ILE A 146 5.55 13.05 -4.49
C ILE A 146 5.60 14.56 -4.75
N GLU A 147 6.77 15.18 -4.71
CA GLU A 147 6.95 16.62 -4.98
C GLU A 147 6.63 16.98 -6.44
N ALA A 148 6.76 16.02 -7.36
CA ALA A 148 6.56 16.24 -8.79
C ALA A 148 5.09 16.32 -9.25
N ILE A 149 4.14 15.94 -8.40
CA ILE A 149 2.70 15.87 -8.70
C ILE A 149 1.86 16.70 -7.72
N ASP A 150 0.64 17.06 -8.10
CA ASP A 150 -0.31 17.82 -7.27
C ASP A 150 -1.40 16.95 -6.63
N LYS A 151 -1.61 15.73 -7.13
CA LYS A 151 -2.61 14.77 -6.61
C LYS A 151 -2.05 13.89 -5.47
N PRO A 152 -2.91 13.26 -4.65
CA PRO A 152 -2.44 12.30 -3.65
C PRO A 152 -1.88 11.06 -4.33
N ALA A 153 -0.87 10.45 -3.72
CA ALA A 153 -0.24 9.24 -4.23
C ALA A 153 -0.52 8.01 -3.35
N ILE A 154 -0.65 6.85 -3.98
CA ILE A 154 -0.88 5.57 -3.30
C ILE A 154 0.09 4.49 -3.79
N VAL A 155 0.65 3.71 -2.86
CA VAL A 155 1.48 2.55 -3.19
C VAL A 155 0.60 1.37 -3.58
N LEU A 156 0.80 0.84 -4.80
CA LEU A 156 0.13 -0.35 -5.32
C LEU A 156 1.13 -1.49 -5.46
N SER A 157 1.52 -2.10 -4.34
CA SER A 157 2.61 -3.07 -4.40
C SER A 157 2.17 -4.41 -4.99
N GLY A 158 1.03 -4.99 -4.57
CA GLY A 158 0.69 -6.36 -4.98
C GLY A 158 1.51 -7.42 -4.24
N THR A 159 1.93 -7.13 -3.00
CA THR A 159 2.81 -7.98 -2.19
C THR A 159 2.10 -8.60 -0.99
N ALA A 160 2.49 -9.82 -0.62
CA ALA A 160 2.12 -10.41 0.67
C ALA A 160 3.08 -10.01 1.82
N MET A 161 4.13 -9.23 1.53
CA MET A 161 5.22 -8.86 2.43
C MET A 161 5.44 -7.33 2.41
N PRO A 162 4.49 -6.52 2.89
CA PRO A 162 4.48 -5.08 2.66
C PRO A 162 5.45 -4.29 3.54
N ARG A 163 6.07 -4.92 4.56
CA ARG A 163 6.68 -4.23 5.70
C ARG A 163 7.67 -3.14 5.29
N LEU A 164 8.74 -3.48 4.58
CA LEU A 164 9.77 -2.51 4.21
C LEU A 164 9.32 -1.55 3.10
N THR A 165 8.57 -2.04 2.11
CA THR A 165 8.01 -1.20 1.05
C THR A 165 7.07 -0.13 1.60
N ALA A 166 6.32 -0.45 2.65
CA ALA A 166 5.45 0.49 3.32
C ALA A 166 6.19 1.51 4.18
N GLU A 167 7.21 1.09 4.94
CA GLU A 167 8.07 2.04 5.67
C GLU A 167 8.63 3.10 4.72
N ILE A 168 9.18 2.68 3.58
CA ILE A 168 9.78 3.58 2.60
C ILE A 168 8.72 4.42 1.89
N GLY A 169 7.64 3.80 1.39
CA GLY A 169 6.60 4.52 0.67
C GLY A 169 5.89 5.55 1.54
N LEU A 170 5.51 5.17 2.76
CA LEU A 170 4.86 6.10 3.69
C LEU A 170 5.83 7.20 4.13
N ALA A 171 7.10 6.90 4.42
CA ALA A 171 8.08 7.92 4.77
C ALA A 171 8.39 8.91 3.61
N ALA A 172 8.25 8.45 2.37
CA ALA A 172 8.41 9.28 1.18
C ALA A 172 7.25 10.27 0.95
N GLY A 173 6.10 10.08 1.62
CA GLY A 173 4.92 10.93 1.48
C GLY A 173 3.75 10.32 0.71
N TYR A 174 3.80 9.02 0.38
CA TYR A 174 2.61 8.36 -0.13
C TYR A 174 1.57 8.30 0.99
N SER A 175 0.38 8.87 0.76
CA SER A 175 -0.67 8.99 1.77
C SER A 175 -1.65 7.82 1.76
N GLY A 176 -1.34 6.75 1.02
CA GLY A 176 -1.99 5.47 1.18
C GLY A 176 -1.22 4.26 0.66
N TYR A 177 -1.74 3.09 1.01
CA TYR A 177 -1.18 1.79 0.61
C TYR A 177 -2.30 0.81 0.28
N LEU A 178 -2.22 0.12 -0.86
CA LEU A 178 -3.14 -0.98 -1.24
C LEU A 178 -2.55 -2.33 -0.83
N GLY A 179 -3.35 -3.14 -0.14
CA GLY A 179 -3.01 -4.54 0.12
C GLY A 179 -3.86 -5.20 1.21
N SER A 180 -3.79 -6.54 1.24
CA SER A 180 -4.57 -7.41 2.13
C SER A 180 -3.73 -8.59 2.62
N GLY A 181 -3.92 -8.95 3.89
CA GLY A 181 -3.31 -10.12 4.51
C GLY A 181 -3.93 -11.44 4.08
N ILE A 182 -5.03 -11.43 3.32
CA ILE A 182 -5.74 -12.62 2.83
C ILE A 182 -5.70 -12.66 1.30
N ALA A 183 -6.20 -11.62 0.63
CA ALA A 183 -6.37 -11.59 -0.82
C ALA A 183 -5.03 -11.66 -1.56
N TYR A 184 -4.01 -10.88 -1.14
CA TYR A 184 -2.72 -10.91 -1.82
C TYR A 184 -1.92 -12.17 -1.52
N VAL A 185 -2.08 -12.75 -0.34
CA VAL A 185 -1.41 -14.01 0.01
C VAL A 185 -1.95 -15.14 -0.85
N THR A 186 -3.28 -15.28 -0.89
CA THR A 186 -3.94 -16.34 -1.66
C THR A 186 -3.80 -16.17 -3.18
N SER A 187 -3.62 -14.93 -3.67
CA SER A 187 -3.56 -14.64 -5.11
C SER A 187 -2.14 -14.56 -5.69
N TYR A 188 -1.15 -14.18 -4.89
CA TYR A 188 0.21 -13.91 -5.38
C TYR A 188 1.31 -14.79 -4.77
N THR A 189 0.98 -15.66 -3.82
CA THR A 189 1.97 -16.55 -3.19
C THR A 189 1.55 -18.00 -3.26
N LYS A 190 2.54 -18.89 -3.29
CA LYS A 190 2.32 -20.34 -3.27
C LYS A 190 2.52 -20.93 -1.87
N ASP A 191 3.59 -20.49 -1.19
CA ASP A 191 4.10 -21.15 0.01
C ASP A 191 3.90 -20.32 1.30
N LEU A 192 3.43 -19.08 1.18
CA LEU A 192 3.18 -18.22 2.34
C LEU A 192 1.80 -18.52 2.92
N GLY A 193 1.75 -18.91 4.19
CA GLY A 193 0.49 -19.17 4.89
C GLY A 193 -0.31 -17.89 5.15
N ILE A 194 -1.64 -18.01 5.20
CA ILE A 194 -2.55 -16.90 5.53
C ILE A 194 -2.21 -16.25 6.88
N GLU A 195 -1.81 -17.04 7.89
CA GLU A 195 -1.34 -16.49 9.18
C GLU A 195 -0.17 -15.51 8.99
N ALA A 196 0.86 -15.90 8.23
CA ALA A 196 2.01 -15.04 7.96
C ALA A 196 1.61 -13.78 7.19
N GLY A 197 0.67 -13.93 6.25
CA GLY A 197 0.00 -12.86 5.55
C GLY A 197 -0.66 -11.82 6.44
N ILE A 198 -1.53 -12.29 7.33
CA ILE A 198 -2.22 -11.44 8.29
C ILE A 198 -1.21 -10.73 9.19
N ARG A 199 -0.21 -11.44 9.73
CA ARG A 199 0.85 -10.82 10.55
C ARG A 199 1.64 -9.74 9.79
N ASN A 200 1.90 -9.98 8.51
CA ASN A 200 2.57 -9.02 7.64
C ASN A 200 1.76 -7.74 7.44
N TYR A 201 0.43 -7.86 7.35
CA TYR A 201 -0.46 -6.72 7.21
C TYR A 201 -0.80 -6.05 8.56
N GLN A 202 -0.82 -6.79 9.67
CA GLN A 202 -0.89 -6.18 10.99
C GLN A 202 0.29 -5.22 11.26
N TYR A 203 1.49 -5.55 10.78
CA TYR A 203 2.62 -4.60 10.82
C TYR A 203 2.31 -3.32 10.03
N LEU A 204 1.80 -3.44 8.80
CA LEU A 204 1.46 -2.30 7.94
C LEU A 204 0.36 -1.44 8.58
N ASP A 205 -0.69 -2.07 9.11
CA ASP A 205 -1.82 -1.39 9.70
C ASP A 205 -1.42 -0.72 11.03
N ARG A 206 -0.55 -1.37 11.83
CA ARG A 206 0.05 -0.75 13.02
C ARG A 206 0.96 0.42 12.66
N LEU A 207 1.70 0.35 11.55
CA LEU A 207 2.50 1.45 11.02
C LEU A 207 1.60 2.64 10.66
N ALA A 208 0.50 2.39 9.94
CA ALA A 208 -0.47 3.44 9.62
C ALA A 208 -1.06 4.09 10.89
N ALA A 209 -1.38 3.29 11.91
CA ALA A 209 -1.82 3.80 13.21
C ALA A 209 -0.72 4.60 13.94
N ALA A 210 0.56 4.25 13.80
CA ALA A 210 1.68 5.00 14.40
C ALA A 210 1.87 6.40 13.78
N TYR A 211 1.59 6.54 12.49
CA TYR A 211 1.47 7.85 11.83
C TYR A 211 0.25 8.62 12.33
N GLN A 212 -0.87 7.93 12.55
CA GLN A 212 -2.07 8.56 13.08
C GLN A 212 -1.90 9.07 14.52
N GLU A 213 -1.17 8.34 15.36
CA GLU A 213 -0.74 8.77 16.70
C GLU A 213 0.10 10.06 16.64
N ARG A 214 0.68 10.38 15.46
CA ARG A 214 1.40 11.63 15.14
C ARG A 214 0.53 12.63 14.36
N GLY A 215 -0.78 12.44 14.28
CA GLY A 215 -1.68 13.33 13.57
C GLY A 215 -1.64 13.22 12.04
N VAL A 216 -1.11 12.13 11.49
CA VAL A 216 -1.12 11.83 10.04
C VAL A 216 -2.04 10.66 9.77
N GLU A 217 -3.20 10.93 9.17
CA GLU A 217 -4.13 9.87 8.77
C GLU A 217 -3.74 9.29 7.40
N LEU A 218 -3.32 8.03 7.39
CA LEU A 218 -2.98 7.31 6.16
C LEU A 218 -4.14 6.44 5.69
N HIS A 219 -4.36 6.40 4.36
CA HIS A 219 -5.39 5.58 3.75
C HIS A 219 -4.90 4.15 3.53
N ARG A 220 -5.57 3.18 4.14
CA ARG A 220 -5.40 1.76 3.82
C ARG A 220 -6.49 1.33 2.87
N ARG A 221 -6.15 0.47 1.91
CA ARG A 221 -7.13 -0.05 0.96
C ARG A 221 -6.96 -1.54 0.75
N GLN A 222 -8.08 -2.23 0.65
CA GLN A 222 -8.16 -3.67 0.45
C GLN A 222 -8.41 -3.98 -1.04
N PRO A 223 -7.65 -4.91 -1.66
CA PRO A 223 -7.85 -5.37 -3.03
C PRO A 223 -8.87 -6.53 -3.12
N GLY A 224 -10.17 -6.22 -3.12
CA GLY A 224 -11.23 -7.25 -3.10
C GLY A 224 -11.53 -7.92 -4.45
N PHE A 225 -10.64 -7.76 -5.43
CA PHE A 225 -10.66 -8.56 -6.64
C PHE A 225 -10.04 -9.96 -6.47
N LEU A 226 -9.28 -10.22 -5.40
CA LEU A 226 -8.54 -11.48 -5.17
C LEU A 226 -7.77 -11.94 -6.42
N THR A 227 -8.12 -13.09 -7.01
CA THR A 227 -7.49 -13.62 -8.23
C THR A 227 -7.98 -12.93 -9.51
N GLY A 228 -8.98 -12.05 -9.39
CA GLY A 228 -9.62 -11.36 -10.51
C GLY A 228 -10.47 -12.26 -11.40
N THR A 229 -10.72 -13.52 -11.01
CA THR A 229 -11.34 -14.53 -11.88
C THR A 229 -12.59 -15.12 -11.23
N ASN A 230 -13.76 -14.62 -11.64
CA ASN A 230 -15.10 -15.13 -11.24
C ASN A 230 -15.26 -15.32 -9.73
N ILE A 231 -14.81 -14.36 -8.94
CA ILE A 231 -14.98 -14.38 -7.49
C ILE A 231 -16.45 -14.09 -7.16
N PRO A 232 -17.17 -15.02 -6.48
CA PRO A 232 -18.51 -14.72 -5.98
C PRO A 232 -18.47 -13.52 -5.04
N PRO A 233 -19.40 -12.54 -5.16
CA PRO A 233 -19.38 -11.34 -4.34
C PRO A 233 -19.34 -11.61 -2.83
N SER A 234 -20.02 -12.66 -2.35
CA SER A 234 -19.99 -13.04 -0.93
C SER A 234 -18.59 -13.40 -0.42
N ILE A 235 -17.74 -14.01 -1.27
CA ILE A 235 -16.35 -14.33 -0.93
C ILE A 235 -15.50 -13.05 -0.89
N ALA A 236 -15.69 -12.14 -1.85
CA ALA A 236 -14.99 -10.85 -1.83
C ALA A 236 -15.38 -10.02 -0.59
N ILE A 237 -16.69 -9.97 -0.27
CA ILE A 237 -17.23 -9.23 0.87
C ILE A 237 -16.72 -9.78 2.20
N VAL A 238 -16.72 -11.11 2.41
CA VAL A 238 -16.21 -11.66 3.68
C VAL A 238 -14.73 -11.33 3.89
N VAL A 239 -13.92 -11.33 2.82
CA VAL A 239 -12.51 -10.92 2.91
C VAL A 239 -12.39 -9.43 3.20
N CYS A 240 -13.23 -8.57 2.59
CA CYS A 240 -13.30 -7.15 2.90
C CYS A 240 -13.58 -6.90 4.40
N VAL A 241 -14.60 -7.56 4.95
CA VAL A 241 -14.98 -7.43 6.36
C VAL A 241 -13.84 -7.87 7.28
N LEU A 242 -13.22 -9.02 6.99
CA LEU A 242 -12.12 -9.54 7.81
C LEU A 242 -10.89 -8.61 7.80
N ASP A 243 -10.45 -8.17 6.63
CA ASP A 243 -9.31 -7.25 6.51
C ASP A 243 -9.60 -5.90 7.19
N ALA A 244 -10.83 -5.37 7.06
CA ALA A 244 -11.23 -4.12 7.70
C ALA A 244 -11.20 -4.22 9.23
N LEU A 245 -11.73 -5.31 9.80
CA LEU A 245 -11.70 -5.57 11.25
C LEU A 245 -10.25 -5.71 11.76
N LEU A 246 -9.42 -6.46 11.04
CA LEU A 246 -8.01 -6.64 11.40
C LEU A 246 -7.23 -5.31 11.38
N ALA A 247 -7.48 -4.47 10.38
CA ALA A 247 -6.85 -3.14 10.28
C ALA A 247 -7.35 -2.18 11.36
N ALA A 248 -8.66 -2.17 11.64
CA ALA A 248 -9.27 -1.35 12.67
C ALA A 248 -8.72 -1.69 14.06
N GLU A 249 -8.51 -2.97 14.36
CA GLU A 249 -7.92 -3.45 15.62
C GLU A 249 -6.47 -2.98 15.80
N GLN A 250 -5.70 -2.81 14.72
CA GLN A 250 -4.36 -2.20 14.79
C GLN A 250 -4.39 -0.66 14.94
N GLY A 251 -5.57 -0.05 14.75
CA GLY A 251 -5.80 1.39 14.98
C GLY A 251 -6.15 2.21 13.73
N VAL A 252 -6.23 1.60 12.54
CA VAL A 252 -6.51 2.30 11.28
C VAL A 252 -7.89 2.96 11.30
N LYS A 253 -7.99 4.24 10.87
CA LYS A 253 -9.25 4.99 10.81
C LYS A 253 -9.75 5.32 9.41
N ASN A 254 -8.92 5.15 8.39
CA ASN A 254 -9.28 5.42 7.00
C ASN A 254 -9.02 4.19 6.15
N TYR A 255 -10.09 3.49 5.78
CA TYR A 255 -10.03 2.19 5.12
C TYR A 255 -10.96 2.15 3.89
N GLY A 256 -10.42 1.79 2.73
CA GLY A 256 -11.16 1.60 1.49
C GLY A 256 -11.37 0.12 1.15
N LEU A 257 -12.57 -0.21 0.67
CA LEU A 257 -12.96 -1.56 0.26
C LEU A 257 -13.12 -1.59 -1.26
N GLU A 258 -12.47 -2.53 -1.95
CA GLU A 258 -12.63 -2.72 -3.39
C GLU A 258 -13.45 -3.98 -3.67
N LEU A 259 -14.22 -3.99 -4.75
CA LEU A 259 -14.86 -5.21 -5.26
C LEU A 259 -14.55 -5.32 -6.76
N GLY A 260 -14.20 -6.53 -7.21
CA GLY A 260 -14.03 -6.81 -8.63
C GLY A 260 -15.38 -6.87 -9.34
N GLN A 261 -15.48 -6.25 -10.52
CA GLN A 261 -16.69 -6.29 -11.33
C GLN A 261 -16.94 -7.70 -11.88
N THR A 262 -18.17 -8.21 -11.72
CA THR A 262 -18.60 -9.54 -12.21
C THR A 262 -19.29 -9.49 -13.57
N LEU A 263 -19.46 -8.29 -14.13
CA LEU A 263 -20.18 -7.97 -15.37
C LEU A 263 -21.70 -8.11 -15.27
N HIS A 264 -22.24 -8.47 -14.10
CA HIS A 264 -23.67 -8.45 -13.83
C HIS A 264 -24.02 -7.21 -12.99
N LEU A 265 -24.39 -6.11 -13.66
CA LEU A 265 -24.55 -4.78 -13.05
C LEU A 265 -25.41 -4.76 -11.77
N ILE A 266 -26.52 -5.51 -11.74
CA ILE A 266 -27.39 -5.56 -10.55
C ILE A 266 -26.70 -6.29 -9.38
N GLN A 267 -25.91 -7.32 -9.68
CA GLN A 267 -25.16 -8.07 -8.67
C GLN A 267 -24.00 -7.20 -8.15
N ASP A 268 -23.29 -6.51 -9.04
CA ASP A 268 -22.21 -5.60 -8.67
C ASP A 268 -22.74 -4.45 -7.80
N ALA A 269 -23.87 -3.83 -8.17
CA ALA A 269 -24.50 -2.78 -7.38
C ALA A 269 -24.98 -3.27 -6.01
N ALA A 270 -25.58 -4.46 -5.95
CA ALA A 270 -25.99 -5.08 -4.69
C ALA A 270 -24.78 -5.42 -3.81
N ALA A 271 -23.69 -5.91 -4.40
CA ALA A 271 -22.46 -6.26 -3.69
C ALA A 271 -21.78 -5.04 -3.07
N ILE A 272 -21.67 -3.93 -3.81
CA ILE A 272 -21.10 -2.67 -3.30
C ILE A 272 -21.90 -2.17 -2.09
N ARG A 273 -23.23 -2.16 -2.20
CA ARG A 273 -24.11 -1.74 -1.08
C ARG A 273 -23.99 -2.66 0.13
N ALA A 274 -24.09 -3.97 -0.08
CA ALA A 274 -23.99 -4.95 0.99
C ALA A 274 -22.62 -4.91 1.70
N CYS A 275 -21.53 -4.73 0.95
CA CYS A 275 -20.19 -4.57 1.52
C CYS A 275 -20.11 -3.31 2.41
N GLY A 276 -20.66 -2.19 1.92
CA GLY A 276 -20.71 -0.94 2.67
C GLY A 276 -21.50 -1.07 3.98
N GLU A 277 -22.66 -1.74 3.96
CA GLU A 277 -23.48 -1.97 5.16
C GLU A 277 -22.83 -2.93 6.16
N LEU A 278 -22.17 -3.99 5.70
CA LEU A 278 -21.57 -5.01 6.57
C LEU A 278 -20.26 -4.57 7.25
N CYS A 279 -19.62 -3.52 6.74
CA CYS A 279 -18.37 -2.98 7.28
C CYS A 279 -18.53 -1.74 8.17
N GLN A 280 -19.78 -1.28 8.41
CA GLN A 280 -20.10 -0.18 9.34
C GLN A 280 -20.30 -0.71 10.77
#